data_AF-A0A2E7V737-F1
#
_entry.id   AF-A0A2E7V737-F1
#
_cell.length_a   1.000
_cell.length_b   1.000
_cell.length_c   1.000
_cell.angle_alpha   90.00
_cell.angle_beta   90.00
_cell.angle_gamma   90.00
#
_symmetry.space_group_name_H-M   'P 1'
#
loop_
_entity.id
_entity.type
_entity.pdbx_description
1 polymer ?
#
loop_
_entity_poly.entity_id
_entity_poly.type
_entity_poly.pdbx_seq_one_letter_code
_entity_poly.pdbx_strand_id
1 'polypeptide(L)'
;MFLNTLRSFLVILLLLGGGTSLSAQGENKNTSPNKDDKSAQTKPIEQPKFDKETADLSEEKCPQIREGSSTIEKIAGLKDAMSVRNLTFKYFDKALFNLTDYDYEHMKVLKPICDNSSEDVATLIFDKLREKVEEAKETRNNTVSWIKNTTEQLKDLPSDGSSIRLIHNAWKEMENRSHEMLATDLRYLADFLDHLLKKHYQKGNTNGVKFMSPFIPPDTTNNTRQ
;
A
#
# COMPACT_ATOMS: atom_id res chain seq x y z
N MET A 1 5.32 -24.38 22.93
CA MET A 1 6.36 -24.03 23.91
C MET A 1 7.70 -24.06 23.21
N PHE A 2 8.13 -22.95 22.62
CA PHE A 2 9.53 -22.63 22.30
C PHE A 2 9.61 -21.09 22.23
N LEU A 3 10.64 -20.57 22.89
CA LEU A 3 10.75 -19.23 23.43
C LEU A 3 11.29 -18.18 22.43
N ASN A 4 10.81 -16.96 22.62
CA ASN A 4 11.54 -15.68 22.70
C ASN A 4 12.95 -15.62 22.12
N THR A 5 13.17 -14.69 21.18
CA THR A 5 14.31 -13.74 21.22
C THR A 5 14.10 -12.62 20.19
N LEU A 6 13.51 -11.50 20.62
CA LEU A 6 13.72 -10.22 19.95
C LEU A 6 14.22 -9.24 21.00
N ARG A 7 15.53 -8.96 20.99
CA ARG A 7 16.16 -7.98 21.87
C ARG A 7 16.07 -6.60 21.23
N SER A 8 15.54 -5.66 22.01
CA SER A 8 15.51 -4.22 21.81
C SER A 8 16.88 -3.63 21.47
N PHE A 9 16.91 -2.66 20.56
CA PHE A 9 17.94 -1.63 20.53
C PHE A 9 17.28 -0.25 20.65
N LEU A 10 17.36 0.28 21.87
CA LEU A 10 17.15 1.68 22.22
C LEU A 10 18.50 2.39 21.99
N VAL A 11 18.54 3.41 21.14
CA VAL A 11 19.68 4.34 21.07
C VAL A 11 19.22 5.67 21.65
N ILE A 12 19.70 5.94 22.86
CA ILE A 12 19.58 7.20 23.58
C ILE A 12 20.65 8.14 23.01
N LEU A 13 20.25 9.30 22.46
CA LEU A 13 21.16 10.43 22.27
C LEU A 13 20.75 11.55 23.23
N LEU A 14 21.63 11.79 24.19
CA LEU A 14 21.56 12.87 25.16
C LEU A 14 22.85 13.68 25.05
N LEU A 15 22.69 15.01 25.24
CA LEU A 15 23.68 16.04 25.52
C LEU A 15 24.29 16.76 24.31
N LEU A 16 23.92 18.04 24.16
CA LEU A 16 24.74 19.14 24.71
C LEU A 16 23.95 20.46 24.63
N GLY A 17 23.56 20.97 25.79
CA GLY A 17 23.19 22.36 25.98
C GLY A 17 24.39 23.19 26.42
N GLY A 18 24.37 24.48 26.08
CA GLY A 18 25.31 25.48 26.62
C GLY A 18 25.43 26.71 25.74
N GLY A 19 24.71 27.79 26.09
CA GLY A 19 24.92 29.12 25.51
C GLY A 19 23.71 30.07 25.55
N THR A 20 23.36 30.58 26.73
CA THR A 20 22.82 31.95 26.86
C THR A 20 24.03 32.91 26.82
N SER A 21 24.04 34.16 26.35
CA SER A 21 23.07 35.24 26.14
C SER A 21 23.86 36.43 25.56
N LEU A 22 23.31 37.28 24.68
CA LEU A 22 23.51 38.75 24.75
C LEU A 22 22.70 39.50 23.68
N SER A 23 21.96 40.52 24.13
CA SER A 23 21.22 41.50 23.34
C SER A 23 22.15 42.53 22.67
N ALA A 24 21.75 43.06 21.51
CA ALA A 24 22.10 44.43 21.10
C ALA A 24 21.07 44.98 20.09
N GLN A 25 20.52 46.14 20.43
CA GLN A 25 19.58 46.97 19.70
C GLN A 25 20.36 48.06 18.94
N GLY A 26 19.92 48.47 17.74
CA GLY A 26 20.45 49.65 17.05
C GLY A 26 19.90 49.86 15.63
N GLU A 27 19.16 50.96 15.44
CA GLU A 27 18.64 51.58 14.20
C GLU A 27 19.68 51.66 13.04
N ASN A 28 19.36 51.81 11.75
CA ASN A 28 18.48 52.83 11.14
C ASN A 28 18.27 52.61 9.62
N LYS A 29 17.10 53.06 9.15
CA LYS A 29 16.75 53.65 7.83
C LYS A 29 16.82 52.86 6.50
N ASN A 30 15.60 52.75 5.94
CA ASN A 30 15.13 53.27 4.65
C ASN A 30 14.81 52.30 3.50
N THR A 31 13.58 52.50 3.02
CA THR A 31 13.08 52.36 1.64
C THR A 31 12.39 51.04 1.27
N SER A 32 11.05 51.10 1.30
CA SER A 32 10.15 50.27 0.50
C SER A 32 10.33 50.62 -0.99
N PRO A 33 10.08 49.69 -1.94
CA PRO A 33 8.73 49.67 -2.48
C PRO A 33 8.15 48.27 -2.66
N ASN A 34 6.87 48.19 -2.31
CA ASN A 34 5.84 47.29 -2.84
C ASN A 34 6.23 46.52 -4.11
N LYS A 35 6.17 45.19 -4.01
CA LYS A 35 5.69 44.34 -5.09
C LYS A 35 4.54 43.52 -4.56
N ASP A 36 3.37 43.77 -5.12
CA ASP A 36 2.16 42.99 -4.97
C ASP A 36 2.39 41.57 -5.51
N ASP A 37 2.95 40.68 -4.68
CA ASP A 37 2.76 39.24 -4.88
C ASP A 37 1.45 38.86 -4.20
N LYS A 38 0.39 38.91 -5.00
CA LYS A 38 -0.89 38.27 -4.74
C LYS A 38 -0.63 36.75 -4.69
N SER A 39 -0.07 36.30 -3.57
CA SER A 39 -0.01 34.90 -3.20
C SER A 39 -1.45 34.40 -3.18
N ALA A 40 -1.79 33.63 -4.22
CA ALA A 40 -3.02 32.89 -4.28
C ALA A 40 -2.99 31.93 -3.09
N GLN A 41 -3.64 32.35 -2.01
CA GLN A 41 -3.90 31.53 -0.84
C GLN A 41 -4.84 30.43 -1.32
N THR A 42 -4.25 29.29 -1.71
CA THR A 42 -4.99 28.07 -2.03
C THR A 42 -5.72 27.69 -0.76
N LYS A 43 -6.99 28.07 -0.66
CA LYS A 43 -7.88 27.61 0.41
C LYS A 43 -7.82 26.07 0.39
N PRO A 44 -7.68 25.41 1.54
CA PRO A 44 -7.88 23.98 1.60
C PRO A 44 -9.24 23.67 0.99
N ILE A 45 -9.27 22.78 0.00
CA ILE A 45 -10.53 22.26 -0.54
C ILE A 45 -11.18 21.52 0.63
N GLU A 46 -12.15 22.17 1.27
CA GLU A 46 -12.89 21.60 2.38
C GLU A 46 -13.63 20.36 1.83
N GLN A 47 -13.31 19.19 2.36
CA GLN A 47 -14.00 17.97 1.95
C GLN A 47 -15.48 18.12 2.30
N PRO A 48 -16.40 17.83 1.36
CA PRO A 48 -17.82 17.98 1.60
C PRO A 48 -18.24 17.09 2.77
N LYS A 49 -18.76 17.71 3.82
CA LYS A 49 -19.37 17.01 4.95
C LYS A 49 -20.69 16.41 4.49
N PHE A 50 -20.98 15.17 4.87
CA PHE A 50 -22.25 14.54 4.54
C PHE A 50 -23.42 15.28 5.22
N ASP A 51 -24.44 15.60 4.43
CA ASP A 51 -25.68 16.21 4.87
C ASP A 51 -26.84 15.37 4.34
N LYS A 52 -27.64 14.83 5.26
CA LYS A 52 -28.77 13.94 4.96
C LYS A 52 -29.90 14.67 4.25
N GLU A 53 -30.06 15.98 4.46
CA GLU A 53 -31.16 16.77 3.89
C GLU A 53 -30.96 17.05 2.39
N THR A 54 -29.70 17.07 1.94
CA THR A 54 -29.33 17.37 0.55
C THR A 54 -28.83 16.15 -0.22
N ALA A 55 -28.64 15.01 0.45
CA ALA A 55 -28.24 13.75 -0.18
C ALA A 55 -29.39 13.16 -1.01
N ASP A 56 -29.08 12.73 -2.23
CA ASP A 56 -30.00 11.94 -3.06
C ASP A 56 -30.07 10.51 -2.51
N LEU A 57 -31.13 10.24 -1.74
CA LEU A 57 -31.39 8.96 -1.07
C LEU A 57 -32.54 8.17 -1.74
N SER A 58 -32.75 8.39 -3.04
CA SER A 58 -33.79 7.69 -3.80
C SER A 58 -33.50 6.20 -3.94
N GLU A 59 -34.56 5.37 -4.02
CA GLU A 59 -34.43 3.93 -4.26
C GLU A 59 -33.68 3.61 -5.57
N GLU A 60 -33.67 4.54 -6.52
CA GLU A 60 -32.90 4.44 -7.77
C GLU A 60 -31.38 4.33 -7.55
N LYS A 61 -30.88 4.75 -6.38
CA LYS A 61 -29.47 4.63 -5.99
C LYS A 61 -29.12 3.28 -5.37
N CYS A 62 -30.09 2.45 -5.03
CA CYS A 62 -29.87 1.15 -4.40
C CYS A 62 -29.00 0.16 -5.19
N PRO A 63 -29.01 0.13 -6.54
CA PRO A 63 -28.07 -0.70 -7.29
C PRO A 63 -26.60 -0.35 -6.98
N GLN A 64 -26.29 0.92 -6.72
CA GLN A 64 -24.93 1.40 -6.53
C GLN A 64 -24.24 0.81 -5.29
N ILE A 65 -24.99 0.40 -4.27
CA ILE A 65 -24.44 -0.28 -3.07
C ILE A 65 -24.42 -1.82 -3.20
N ARG A 66 -24.98 -2.36 -4.28
CA ARG A 66 -25.04 -3.81 -4.57
C ARG A 66 -24.03 -4.23 -5.65
N GLU A 67 -23.50 -3.29 -6.41
CA GLU A 67 -22.47 -3.55 -7.41
C GLU A 67 -21.15 -3.96 -6.75
N GLY A 68 -20.52 -5.03 -7.24
CA GLY A 68 -19.26 -5.55 -6.72
C GLY A 68 -19.08 -7.06 -6.95
N SER A 69 -17.85 -7.55 -7.06
CA SER A 69 -17.57 -8.99 -7.23
C SER A 69 -17.80 -9.81 -5.95
N SER A 70 -17.93 -9.13 -4.80
CA SER A 70 -18.27 -9.67 -3.48
C SER A 70 -19.30 -8.75 -2.84
N THR A 71 -20.16 -9.25 -1.94
CA THR A 71 -21.08 -8.37 -1.21
C THR A 71 -20.32 -7.52 -0.18
N ILE A 72 -20.83 -6.32 0.13
CA ILE A 72 -20.26 -5.43 1.15
C ILE A 72 -20.19 -6.14 2.50
N GLU A 73 -21.24 -6.87 2.86
CA GLU A 73 -21.35 -7.64 4.10
C GLU A 73 -20.25 -8.70 4.19
N LYS A 74 -19.90 -9.34 3.07
CA LYS A 74 -18.84 -10.35 3.05
C LYS A 74 -17.47 -9.73 3.28
N ILE A 75 -17.22 -8.54 2.75
CA ILE A 75 -15.95 -7.81 2.98
C ILE A 75 -15.88 -7.30 4.43
N ALA A 76 -16.96 -6.67 4.91
CA ALA A 76 -17.07 -6.18 6.29
C ALA A 76 -16.98 -7.32 7.33
N GLY A 77 -17.39 -8.53 6.95
CA GLY A 77 -17.35 -9.74 7.78
C GLY A 77 -16.03 -10.51 7.75
N LEU A 78 -15.01 -10.06 7.00
CA LEU A 78 -13.71 -10.73 6.98
C LEU A 78 -13.07 -10.71 8.37
N LYS A 79 -12.70 -11.89 8.88
CA LYS A 79 -11.94 -12.01 10.14
C LYS A 79 -10.53 -11.46 9.96
N ASP A 80 -9.90 -11.82 8.87
CA ASP A 80 -8.54 -11.43 8.52
C ASP A 80 -8.51 -10.12 7.71
N ALA A 81 -7.31 -9.65 7.42
CA ALA A 81 -7.09 -8.49 6.54
C ALA A 81 -7.68 -8.74 5.15
N MET A 82 -8.18 -7.67 4.52
CA MET A 82 -8.65 -7.74 3.15
C MET A 82 -7.45 -7.76 2.18
N SER A 83 -7.49 -8.64 1.16
CA SER A 83 -6.50 -8.57 0.07
C SER A 83 -6.55 -7.22 -0.64
N VAL A 84 -5.37 -6.64 -0.91
CA VAL A 84 -5.22 -5.38 -1.65
C VAL A 84 -5.88 -5.41 -3.02
N ARG A 85 -6.02 -6.59 -3.64
CA ARG A 85 -6.72 -6.73 -4.93
C ARG A 85 -8.19 -6.31 -4.86
N ASN A 86 -8.82 -6.50 -3.71
CA ASN A 86 -10.23 -6.17 -3.50
C ASN A 86 -10.46 -4.65 -3.45
N LEU A 87 -9.42 -3.84 -3.23
CA LEU A 87 -9.53 -2.37 -3.31
C LEU A 87 -10.03 -1.86 -4.67
N THR A 88 -9.94 -2.70 -5.71
CA THR A 88 -10.43 -2.40 -7.06
C THR A 88 -11.92 -2.67 -7.25
N PHE A 89 -12.58 -3.34 -6.32
CA PHE A 89 -14.02 -3.55 -6.37
C PHE A 89 -14.74 -2.22 -6.31
N LYS A 90 -15.77 -2.09 -7.12
CA LYS A 90 -16.53 -0.85 -7.25
C LYS A 90 -17.81 -0.93 -6.43
N TYR A 91 -18.06 0.11 -5.66
CA TYR A 91 -19.31 0.40 -4.96
C TYR A 91 -19.54 1.90 -5.10
N PHE A 92 -20.78 2.32 -5.28
CA PHE A 92 -21.11 3.73 -5.44
C PHE A 92 -20.37 4.38 -6.61
N ASP A 93 -20.31 3.67 -7.74
CA ASP A 93 -19.56 4.04 -8.97
C ASP A 93 -18.05 4.30 -8.76
N LYS A 94 -17.52 4.00 -7.58
CA LYS A 94 -16.15 4.25 -7.16
C LYS A 94 -15.48 2.95 -6.74
N ALA A 95 -14.21 2.80 -7.03
CA ALA A 95 -13.44 1.71 -6.43
C ALA A 95 -13.32 1.92 -4.91
N LEU A 96 -13.24 0.84 -4.12
CA LEU A 96 -13.10 0.92 -2.65
C LEU A 96 -11.96 1.85 -2.22
N PHE A 97 -10.84 1.86 -2.96
CA PHE A 97 -9.72 2.75 -2.64
C PHE A 97 -10.04 4.25 -2.77
N ASN A 98 -11.06 4.59 -3.55
CA ASN A 98 -11.49 5.98 -3.82
C ASN A 98 -12.67 6.42 -2.96
N LEU A 99 -13.19 5.56 -2.09
CA LEU A 99 -14.26 5.95 -1.18
C LEU A 99 -13.75 6.96 -0.16
N THR A 100 -14.57 7.97 0.08
CA THR A 100 -14.38 9.05 1.04
C THR A 100 -15.31 8.86 2.23
N ASP A 101 -15.06 9.60 3.32
CA ASP A 101 -15.94 9.61 4.49
C ASP A 101 -17.38 9.96 4.11
N TYR A 102 -17.55 10.92 3.18
CA TYR A 102 -18.87 11.25 2.63
C TYR A 102 -19.57 10.03 2.02
N ASP A 103 -18.84 9.21 1.27
CA ASP A 103 -19.39 8.02 0.61
C ASP A 103 -19.85 6.98 1.64
N TYR A 104 -19.08 6.77 2.70
CA TYR A 104 -19.47 5.85 3.77
C TYR A 104 -20.72 6.32 4.51
N GLU A 105 -20.80 7.60 4.87
CA GLU A 105 -21.98 8.17 5.53
C GLU A 105 -23.22 8.12 4.62
N HIS A 106 -23.05 8.39 3.33
CA HIS A 106 -24.12 8.24 2.35
C HIS A 106 -24.65 6.80 2.31
N MET A 107 -23.77 5.81 2.23
CA MET A 107 -24.17 4.40 2.16
C MET A 107 -24.86 3.91 3.44
N LYS A 108 -24.44 4.40 4.62
CA LYS A 108 -25.10 4.08 5.91
C LYS A 108 -26.57 4.48 5.91
N VAL A 109 -26.89 5.64 5.36
CA VAL A 109 -28.27 6.14 5.30
C VAL A 109 -29.06 5.49 4.16
N LEU A 110 -28.41 5.25 3.01
CA LEU A 110 -29.06 4.67 1.84
C LEU A 110 -29.44 3.19 2.05
N LYS A 111 -28.63 2.41 2.76
CA LYS A 111 -28.84 0.97 2.90
C LYS A 111 -30.20 0.58 3.51
N PRO A 112 -30.63 1.15 4.66
CA PRO A 112 -31.97 0.89 5.23
C PRO A 112 -33.12 1.12 4.24
N ILE A 113 -32.99 2.13 3.37
CA ILE A 113 -33.99 2.43 2.32
C ILE A 113 -34.01 1.30 1.27
N CYS A 114 -32.84 0.76 0.94
CA CYS A 114 -32.66 -0.20 -0.13
C CYS A 114 -33.01 -1.64 0.20
N ASP A 115 -32.90 -2.06 1.47
CA ASP A 115 -33.09 -3.45 1.87
C ASP A 115 -33.88 -3.63 3.17
N ASN A 116 -34.45 -2.55 3.72
CA ASN A 116 -35.18 -2.54 4.99
C ASN A 116 -34.34 -3.05 6.19
N SER A 117 -33.01 -2.99 6.11
CA SER A 117 -32.15 -3.21 7.27
C SER A 117 -32.27 -2.07 8.29
N SER A 118 -31.89 -2.33 9.55
CA SER A 118 -31.86 -1.27 10.55
C SER A 118 -30.66 -0.33 10.34
N GLU A 119 -30.82 0.94 10.75
CA GLU A 119 -29.73 1.93 10.72
C GLU A 119 -28.49 1.44 11.49
N ASP A 120 -28.68 0.76 12.62
CA ASP A 120 -27.59 0.19 13.42
C ASP A 120 -26.80 -0.88 12.65
N VAL A 121 -27.50 -1.76 11.93
CA VAL A 121 -26.87 -2.81 11.12
C VAL A 121 -26.12 -2.20 9.95
N ALA A 122 -26.70 -1.21 9.28
CA ALA A 122 -26.04 -0.47 8.20
C ALA A 122 -24.77 0.22 8.70
N THR A 123 -24.86 0.94 9.83
CA THR A 123 -23.72 1.60 10.47
C THR A 123 -22.59 0.62 10.76
N LEU A 124 -22.91 -0.50 11.42
CA LEU A 124 -21.92 -1.53 11.75
C LEU A 124 -21.22 -2.11 10.50
N ILE A 125 -21.96 -2.34 9.42
CA ILE A 125 -21.42 -2.90 8.18
C ILE A 125 -20.45 -1.91 7.52
N PHE A 126 -20.85 -0.65 7.38
CA PHE A 126 -20.02 0.34 6.68
C PHE A 126 -18.83 0.84 7.50
N ASP A 127 -18.93 0.87 8.83
CA ASP A 127 -17.77 1.15 9.69
C ASP A 127 -16.71 0.05 9.56
N LYS A 128 -17.13 -1.23 9.58
CA LYS A 128 -16.22 -2.36 9.34
C LYS A 128 -15.65 -2.37 7.93
N LEU A 129 -16.46 -2.03 6.92
CA LEU A 129 -15.97 -1.89 5.56
C LEU A 129 -14.86 -0.82 5.50
N ARG A 130 -15.10 0.36 6.11
CA ARG A 130 -14.12 1.45 6.16
C ARG A 130 -12.82 0.99 6.81
N GLU A 131 -12.90 0.32 7.96
CA GLU A 131 -11.72 -0.24 8.65
C GLU A 131 -10.92 -1.16 7.72
N LYS A 132 -11.57 -2.11 7.05
CA LYS A 132 -10.91 -3.05 6.12
C LYS A 132 -10.29 -2.36 4.91
N VAL A 133 -10.94 -1.32 4.40
CA VAL A 133 -10.42 -0.53 3.28
C VAL A 133 -9.18 0.26 3.70
N GLU A 134 -9.20 0.90 4.87
CA GLU A 134 -8.04 1.65 5.37
C GLU A 134 -6.85 0.73 5.69
N GLU A 135 -7.08 -0.42 6.31
CA GLU A 135 -6.05 -1.46 6.54
C GLU A 135 -5.41 -1.92 5.22
N ALA A 136 -6.23 -2.17 4.19
CA ALA A 136 -5.74 -2.57 2.87
C ALA A 136 -5.00 -1.42 2.15
N LYS A 137 -5.43 -0.16 2.30
CA LYS A 137 -4.72 1.01 1.76
C LYS A 137 -3.34 1.16 2.41
N GLU A 138 -3.25 0.99 3.72
CA GLU A 138 -1.97 1.01 4.43
C GLU A 138 -1.05 -0.12 3.95
N THR A 139 -1.57 -1.34 3.88
CA THR A 139 -0.86 -2.51 3.36
C THR A 139 -0.35 -2.27 1.93
N ARG A 140 -1.18 -1.66 1.08
CA ARG A 140 -0.82 -1.27 -0.28
C ARG A 140 0.35 -0.27 -0.27
N ASN A 141 0.27 0.80 0.52
CA ASN A 141 1.32 1.82 0.61
C ASN A 141 2.66 1.22 1.08
N ASN A 142 2.61 0.37 2.10
CA ASN A 142 3.77 -0.35 2.61
C ASN A 142 4.39 -1.25 1.52
N THR A 143 3.54 -1.92 0.73
CA THR A 143 3.98 -2.78 -0.37
C THR A 143 4.58 -1.98 -1.54
N VAL A 144 4.01 -0.83 -1.92
CA VAL A 144 4.63 0.08 -2.91
C VAL A 144 6.03 0.48 -2.46
N SER A 145 6.14 0.93 -1.20
CA SER A 145 7.41 1.37 -0.63
C SER A 145 8.43 0.25 -0.62
N TRP A 146 8.02 -0.96 -0.23
CA TRP A 146 8.87 -2.15 -0.28
C TRP A 146 9.33 -2.46 -1.70
N ILE A 147 8.43 -2.51 -2.69
CA ILE A 147 8.80 -2.75 -4.10
C ILE A 147 9.86 -1.73 -4.55
N LYS A 148 9.63 -0.44 -4.29
CA LYS A 148 10.56 0.62 -4.65
C LYS A 148 11.94 0.38 -4.04
N ASN A 149 12.00 0.21 -2.71
CA ASN A 149 13.26 0.01 -1.99
C ASN A 149 13.98 -1.26 -2.46
N THR A 150 13.25 -2.36 -2.68
CA THR A 150 13.81 -3.62 -3.19
C THR A 150 14.38 -3.43 -4.60
N THR A 151 13.67 -2.76 -5.50
CA THR A 151 14.19 -2.52 -6.86
C THR A 151 15.43 -1.62 -6.85
N GLU A 152 15.49 -0.60 -5.99
CA GLU A 152 16.65 0.26 -5.82
C GLU A 152 17.87 -0.51 -5.28
N GLN A 153 17.67 -1.36 -4.27
CA GLN A 153 18.73 -2.18 -3.68
C GLN A 153 19.31 -3.22 -4.65
N LEU A 154 18.48 -3.78 -5.53
CA LEU A 154 18.87 -4.90 -6.39
C LEU A 154 19.39 -4.48 -7.77
N LYS A 155 19.13 -3.24 -8.21
CA LYS A 155 19.48 -2.71 -9.54
C LYS A 155 20.97 -2.88 -9.88
N ASP A 156 21.85 -2.54 -8.94
CA ASP A 156 23.29 -2.37 -9.16
C ASP A 156 24.12 -3.45 -8.43
N LEU A 157 23.57 -4.66 -8.26
CA LEU A 157 24.27 -5.76 -7.61
C LEU A 157 25.52 -6.24 -8.38
N PRO A 158 26.61 -6.62 -7.68
CA PRO A 158 27.79 -7.20 -8.31
C PRO A 158 27.49 -8.58 -8.91
N SER A 159 28.23 -8.99 -9.94
CA SER A 159 27.98 -10.27 -10.64
C SER A 159 28.59 -11.47 -9.90
N ASP A 160 28.16 -11.69 -8.65
CA ASP A 160 28.61 -12.82 -7.81
C ASP A 160 27.44 -13.65 -7.25
N GLY A 161 27.76 -14.80 -6.65
CA GLY A 161 26.77 -15.73 -6.09
C GLY A 161 25.98 -15.17 -4.91
N SER A 162 26.52 -14.19 -4.18
CA SER A 162 25.82 -13.53 -3.08
C SER A 162 24.63 -12.71 -3.59
N SER A 163 24.81 -12.09 -4.76
CA SER A 163 23.78 -11.31 -5.43
C SER A 163 22.64 -12.18 -5.96
N ILE A 164 22.95 -13.37 -6.48
CA ILE A 164 21.93 -14.36 -6.88
C ILE A 164 21.04 -14.73 -5.68
N ARG A 165 21.62 -14.96 -4.50
CA ARG A 165 20.86 -15.26 -3.28
C ARG A 165 19.93 -14.11 -2.86
N LEU A 166 20.39 -12.86 -2.96
CA LEU A 166 19.56 -11.69 -2.65
C LEU A 166 18.35 -11.59 -3.59
N ILE A 167 18.55 -11.86 -4.89
CA ILE A 167 17.46 -11.85 -5.88
C ILE A 167 16.44 -12.97 -5.57
N HIS A 168 16.89 -14.19 -5.24
CA HIS A 168 16.00 -15.29 -4.84
C HIS A 168 15.23 -14.99 -3.55
N ASN A 169 15.86 -14.36 -2.56
CA ASN A 169 15.17 -13.96 -1.33
C ASN A 169 14.08 -12.92 -1.63
N ALA A 170 14.36 -11.93 -2.47
CA ALA A 170 13.37 -10.94 -2.90
C ALA A 170 12.21 -11.58 -3.68
N TRP A 171 12.51 -12.59 -4.50
CA TRP A 171 11.49 -13.38 -5.18
C TRP A 171 10.57 -14.11 -4.20
N LYS A 172 11.14 -14.80 -3.21
CA LYS A 172 10.34 -15.50 -2.19
C LYS A 172 9.48 -14.53 -1.39
N GLU A 173 10.01 -13.36 -1.05
CA GLU A 173 9.26 -12.33 -0.36
C GLU A 173 8.10 -11.78 -1.23
N MET A 174 8.33 -11.56 -2.52
CA MET A 174 7.26 -11.19 -3.47
C MET A 174 6.13 -12.23 -3.49
N GLU A 175 6.46 -13.52 -3.51
CA GLU A 175 5.47 -14.60 -3.46
C GLU A 175 4.65 -14.56 -2.17
N ASN A 176 5.32 -14.42 -1.02
CA ASN A 176 4.67 -14.33 0.30
C ASN A 176 3.71 -13.14 0.38
N ARG A 177 4.09 -12.01 -0.22
CA ARG A 177 3.33 -10.75 -0.21
C ARG A 177 2.38 -10.59 -1.40
N SER A 178 2.19 -11.61 -2.22
CA SER A 178 1.41 -11.53 -3.47
C SER A 178 -0.06 -11.12 -3.28
N HIS A 179 -0.61 -11.30 -2.08
CA HIS A 179 -1.96 -10.89 -1.68
C HIS A 179 -2.05 -9.40 -1.27
N GLU A 180 -0.90 -8.79 -0.97
CA GLU A 180 -0.70 -7.36 -0.64
C GLU A 180 -0.46 -6.51 -1.90
N MET A 181 -0.39 -7.14 -3.07
CA MET A 181 -0.06 -6.51 -4.35
C MET A 181 -1.24 -6.48 -5.31
N LEU A 182 -1.32 -5.41 -6.12
CA LEU A 182 -2.10 -5.45 -7.34
C LEU A 182 -1.40 -6.37 -8.35
N ALA A 183 -2.18 -6.92 -9.30
CA ALA A 183 -1.62 -7.78 -10.34
C ALA A 183 -0.52 -7.09 -11.17
N THR A 184 -0.64 -5.78 -11.37
CA THR A 184 0.35 -4.96 -12.07
C THR A 184 1.66 -4.84 -11.31
N ASP A 185 1.60 -4.68 -9.99
CA ASP A 185 2.78 -4.58 -9.13
C ASP A 185 3.55 -5.91 -9.10
N LEU A 186 2.80 -7.00 -8.91
CA LEU A 186 3.35 -8.35 -8.88
C LEU A 186 4.06 -8.67 -10.20
N ARG A 187 3.43 -8.36 -11.34
CA ARG A 187 4.04 -8.55 -12.66
C ARG A 187 5.29 -7.70 -12.84
N TYR A 188 5.22 -6.41 -12.49
CA TYR A 188 6.37 -5.50 -12.58
C TYR A 188 7.59 -6.04 -11.82
N LEU A 189 7.38 -6.46 -10.56
CA LEU A 189 8.48 -6.97 -9.75
C LEU A 189 8.99 -8.33 -10.26
N ALA A 190 8.11 -9.22 -10.69
CA ALA A 190 8.50 -10.51 -11.26
C ALA A 190 9.38 -10.33 -12.52
N ASP A 191 8.98 -9.44 -13.43
CA ASP A 191 9.73 -9.15 -14.65
C ASP A 191 11.10 -8.53 -14.32
N PHE A 192 11.16 -7.62 -13.35
CA PHE A 192 12.42 -7.02 -12.87
C PHE A 192 13.36 -8.08 -12.28
N LEU A 193 12.87 -8.95 -11.41
CA LEU A 193 13.68 -9.98 -10.76
C LEU A 193 14.15 -11.04 -11.76
N ASP A 194 13.30 -11.46 -12.70
CA ASP A 194 13.67 -12.40 -13.77
C ASP A 194 14.77 -11.81 -14.68
N HIS A 195 14.67 -10.52 -15.01
CA HIS A 195 15.73 -9.82 -15.75
C HIS A 195 17.07 -9.84 -15.00
N LEU A 196 17.07 -9.56 -13.68
CA LEU A 196 18.28 -9.62 -12.87
C LEU A 196 18.85 -11.04 -12.79
N LEU A 197 18.01 -12.06 -12.56
CA LEU A 197 18.47 -13.45 -12.56
C LEU A 197 19.16 -13.79 -13.89
N LYS A 198 18.51 -13.52 -15.03
CA LYS A 198 19.08 -13.79 -16.35
C LYS A 198 20.43 -13.09 -16.55
N LYS A 199 20.53 -11.81 -16.18
CA LYS A 199 21.79 -11.04 -16.26
C LYS A 199 22.91 -11.68 -15.41
N HIS A 200 22.61 -12.07 -14.17
CA HIS A 200 23.61 -12.62 -13.25
C HIS A 200 24.02 -14.06 -13.63
N TYR A 201 23.09 -14.88 -14.13
CA TYR A 201 23.41 -16.23 -14.61
C TYR A 201 24.12 -16.23 -15.98
N GLN A 202 23.87 -15.25 -16.86
CA GLN A 202 24.60 -15.11 -18.12
C GLN A 202 26.05 -14.65 -17.89
N LYS A 203 26.28 -13.72 -16.94
CA LYS A 203 27.63 -13.28 -16.57
C LYS A 203 28.37 -14.30 -15.70
N GLY A 204 27.63 -15.09 -14.92
CA GLY A 204 28.10 -16.22 -14.14
C GLY A 204 28.40 -17.47 -14.96
N ASN A 205 28.90 -17.35 -16.20
CA ASN A 205 29.53 -18.46 -16.93
C ASN A 205 30.89 -18.81 -16.29
N THR A 206 30.87 -19.01 -14.97
CA THR A 206 31.89 -19.57 -14.12
C THR A 206 31.45 -21.01 -13.85
N ASN A 207 32.05 -21.94 -14.59
CA ASN A 207 32.11 -23.37 -14.29
C ASN A 207 30.81 -24.20 -14.44
N GLY A 208 30.02 -23.98 -15.49
CA GLY A 208 29.05 -24.99 -15.96
C GLY A 208 27.83 -25.25 -15.06
N VAL A 209 27.56 -24.41 -14.06
CA VAL A 209 26.34 -24.51 -13.26
C VAL A 209 25.17 -23.95 -14.08
N LYS A 210 24.40 -24.86 -14.68
CA LYS A 210 23.18 -24.55 -15.44
C LYS A 210 22.16 -23.86 -14.53
N PHE A 211 21.55 -22.79 -15.02
CA PHE A 211 20.40 -22.15 -14.39
C PHE A 211 19.31 -23.19 -14.09
N MET A 212 19.08 -23.46 -12.80
CA MET A 212 17.92 -24.22 -12.34
C MET A 212 16.84 -23.22 -11.96
N SER A 213 15.79 -23.15 -12.78
CA SER A 213 14.60 -22.38 -12.43
C SER A 213 14.00 -22.94 -11.15
N PRO A 214 13.69 -22.11 -10.14
CA PRO A 214 12.98 -22.58 -8.93
C PRO A 214 11.54 -23.06 -9.23
N PHE A 215 11.06 -22.87 -10.47
CA PHE A 215 9.74 -23.27 -10.93
C PHE A 215 9.73 -24.53 -11.78
N ILE A 216 10.90 -25.05 -12.15
CA ILE A 216 11.03 -26.27 -12.94
C ILE A 216 11.85 -27.23 -12.09
N PRO A 217 11.24 -28.30 -11.53
CA PRO A 217 12.01 -29.29 -10.79
C PRO A 217 13.10 -29.86 -11.71
N PRO A 218 14.28 -30.19 -11.16
CA PRO A 218 15.30 -30.87 -11.96
C PRO A 218 14.71 -32.12 -12.60
N ASP A 219 14.93 -32.28 -13.89
CA ASP A 219 14.51 -33.48 -14.62
C ASP A 219 15.21 -34.69 -13.99
N THR A 220 14.45 -35.52 -13.26
CA THR A 220 14.96 -36.70 -12.56
C THR A 220 15.12 -37.89 -13.50
N THR A 221 14.91 -37.72 -14.81
CA THR A 221 15.11 -38.75 -15.82
C THR A 221 16.58 -38.89 -16.26
N ASN A 222 17.52 -38.87 -15.31
CA ASN A 222 18.81 -39.49 -15.57
C ASN A 222 18.61 -41.01 -15.51
N ASN A 223 18.39 -41.59 -16.69
CA ASN A 223 18.62 -43.02 -16.93
C ASN A 223 20.05 -43.34 -16.51
N THR A 224 20.21 -43.89 -15.31
CA THR A 224 21.35 -44.73 -14.97
C THR A 224 21.31 -45.92 -15.92
N ARG A 225 22.07 -45.86 -17.01
CA ARG A 225 22.52 -47.06 -17.71
C ARG A 225 24.04 -47.03 -17.81
N GLN A 226 24.57 -48.15 -17.32
CA GLN A 226 25.95 -48.59 -17.26
C GLN A 226 26.69 -48.44 -18.59
#